data_AF-A0A2T5C9S8-F1
#
_entry.id   AF-A0A2T5C9S8-F1
#
_cell.length_a   1.000
_cell.length_b   1.000
_cell.length_c   1.000
_cell.angle_alpha   90.00
_cell.angle_beta   90.00
_cell.angle_gamma   90.00
#
_symmetry.space_group_name_H-M   'P 1'
#
loop_
_entity.id
_entity.type
_entity.pdbx_description
1 polymer ?
#
loop_
_entity_poly.entity_id
_entity_poly.type
_entity_poly.pdbx_seq_one_letter_code
_entity_poly.pdbx_strand_id
1 'polypeptide(L)'
;MRETWRKIFGTAALAFMLCLSGLVISGEAQAQRFTDNGNGTVTDTVTGLMWTKDANMFGNMDWDSATSRCASLAVDSITGWRLPSMDEFPAIYKATRGQHPFEGIQGEYYWTSTHYTGYGGGHSRYSMHMLTGTLSRLSHKDNPFYVWCVRNTC
;
A
#
# COMPACT_ATOMS: atom_id res chain seq x y z
N MET A 1 -59.90 10.74 37.67
CA MET A 1 -58.64 11.43 37.28
C MET A 1 -57.52 10.79 38.11
N ARG A 2 -57.13 9.54 37.86
CA ARG A 2 -56.52 8.93 36.67
C ARG A 2 -55.13 9.51 36.32
N GLU A 3 -54.11 8.76 36.74
CA GLU A 3 -53.11 8.21 35.82
C GLU A 3 -52.16 9.18 35.09
N THR A 4 -51.72 10.26 35.73
CA THR A 4 -50.77 11.20 35.09
C THR A 4 -49.45 11.41 35.81
N TRP A 5 -49.31 10.96 37.07
CA TRP A 5 -48.09 11.22 37.84
C TRP A 5 -46.99 10.14 37.76
N ARG A 6 -47.26 8.96 37.20
CA ARG A 6 -46.22 7.92 36.99
C ARG A 6 -45.51 8.02 35.64
N LYS A 7 -45.91 8.95 34.75
CA LYS A 7 -45.31 9.10 33.41
C LYS A 7 -44.21 10.17 33.32
N ILE A 8 -44.01 10.99 34.35
CA ILE A 8 -43.06 12.11 34.28
C ILE A 8 -41.63 11.71 34.71
N PHE A 9 -41.45 10.61 35.44
CA PHE A 9 -40.12 10.17 35.88
C PHE A 9 -39.50 9.05 35.03
N GLY A 10 -40.14 8.65 33.93
CA GLY A 10 -39.60 7.66 32.99
C GLY A 10 -38.90 8.26 31.76
N THR A 11 -39.08 9.54 31.49
CA THR A 11 -38.65 10.17 30.22
C THR A 11 -37.42 11.07 30.34
N ALA A 12 -36.93 11.35 31.55
CA ALA A 12 -35.72 12.15 31.76
C ALA A 12 -34.41 11.34 31.61
N ALA A 13 -34.46 10.00 31.62
CA ALA A 13 -33.26 9.17 31.48
C ALA A 13 -32.90 8.84 30.02
N LEU A 14 -33.81 9.02 29.06
CA LEU A 14 -33.59 8.67 27.64
C LEU A 14 -33.14 9.86 26.77
N ALA A 15 -33.28 11.09 27.23
CA ALA A 15 -32.77 12.27 26.50
C ALA A 15 -31.31 12.59 26.82
N PHE A 16 -30.74 12.06 27.91
CA PHE A 16 -29.31 12.18 28.22
C PHE A 16 -28.45 11.05 27.63
N MET A 17 -29.10 10.00 27.11
CA MET A 17 -28.46 8.92 26.33
C MET A 17 -28.46 9.17 24.81
N LEU A 18 -28.91 10.35 24.36
CA LEU A 18 -28.77 10.84 22.99
C LEU A 18 -27.68 11.93 22.87
N CYS A 19 -26.75 11.94 23.83
CA CYS A 19 -25.43 12.55 23.67
C CYS A 19 -24.31 11.48 23.67
N LEU A 20 -24.66 10.20 23.48
CA LEU A 20 -23.72 9.09 23.31
C LEU A 20 -23.71 8.50 21.90
N SER A 21 -24.61 8.94 21.02
CA SER A 21 -24.49 8.70 19.56
C SER A 21 -23.81 9.87 18.83
N GLY A 22 -23.54 10.98 19.53
CA GLY A 22 -23.08 12.23 18.93
C GLY A 22 -21.63 12.63 19.22
N LEU A 23 -20.86 11.82 19.96
CA LEU A 23 -19.50 12.20 20.37
C LEU A 23 -18.49 11.06 20.24
N VAL A 24 -18.30 10.57 19.01
CA VAL A 24 -16.97 10.16 18.54
C VAL A 24 -16.79 10.71 17.12
N ILE A 25 -16.89 12.04 16.99
CA ILE A 25 -16.08 12.76 15.99
C ILE A 25 -14.77 13.13 16.70
N SER A 26 -14.07 12.14 17.24
CA SER A 26 -12.70 12.30 17.72
C SER A 26 -11.82 11.40 16.88
N GLY A 27 -10.81 11.89 16.20
CA GLY A 27 -10.49 13.25 15.81
C GLY A 27 -9.95 13.15 14.39
N GLU A 28 -9.68 14.31 13.77
CA GLU A 28 -8.85 14.44 12.57
C GLU A 28 -8.75 13.15 11.75
N ALA A 29 -9.69 12.91 10.85
CA ALA A 29 -9.49 11.93 9.80
C ALA A 29 -8.30 12.44 8.97
N GLN A 30 -7.07 12.16 9.42
CA GLN A 30 -5.90 12.24 8.58
C GLN A 30 -6.27 11.39 7.39
N ALA A 31 -6.44 12.02 6.22
CA ALA A 31 -6.68 11.30 5.00
C ALA A 31 -5.52 10.30 4.88
N GLN A 32 -5.83 9.02 5.08
CA GLN A 32 -4.83 7.98 5.02
C GLN A 32 -4.30 8.00 3.58
N ARG A 33 -3.00 8.22 3.39
CA ARG A 33 -2.36 8.28 2.05
C ARG A 33 -2.77 7.08 1.19
N PHE A 34 -2.91 5.92 1.83
CA PHE A 34 -3.27 4.67 1.21
C PHE A 34 -4.73 4.31 1.42
N THR A 35 -5.44 4.13 0.31
CA THR A 35 -6.80 3.61 0.27
C THR A 35 -6.76 2.14 -0.13
N ASP A 36 -7.20 1.24 0.74
CA ASP A 36 -7.46 -0.15 0.37
C ASP A 36 -8.72 -0.21 -0.50
N ASN A 37 -8.60 -0.75 -1.71
CA ASN A 37 -9.73 -0.83 -2.65
C ASN A 37 -10.61 -2.08 -2.40
N GLY A 38 -10.23 -2.95 -1.45
CA GLY A 38 -11.00 -4.16 -1.10
C GLY A 38 -10.89 -5.30 -2.12
N ASN A 39 -10.08 -5.13 -3.16
CA ASN A 39 -9.92 -6.09 -4.26
C ASN A 39 -8.49 -6.58 -4.45
N GLY A 40 -7.67 -6.51 -3.39
CA GLY A 40 -6.25 -6.90 -3.43
C GLY A 40 -5.33 -5.80 -3.98
N THR A 41 -5.83 -4.57 -4.12
CA THR A 41 -5.04 -3.41 -4.53
C THR A 41 -5.16 -2.26 -3.53
N VAL A 42 -4.15 -1.39 -3.52
CA VAL A 42 -4.09 -0.20 -2.67
C VAL A 42 -3.73 1.00 -3.53
N THR A 43 -4.52 2.06 -3.43
CA THR A 43 -4.27 3.33 -4.13
C THR A 43 -3.46 4.27 -3.23
N ASP A 44 -2.34 4.76 -3.74
CA ASP A 44 -1.56 5.85 -3.15
C ASP A 44 -2.09 7.19 -3.67
N THR A 45 -2.92 7.85 -2.86
CA THR A 45 -3.59 9.11 -3.21
C THR A 45 -2.64 10.29 -3.39
N VAL A 46 -1.39 10.19 -2.89
CA VAL A 46 -0.38 11.25 -3.04
C VAL A 46 0.34 11.16 -4.38
N THR A 47 0.60 9.94 -4.87
CA THR A 47 1.34 9.72 -6.13
C THR A 47 0.43 9.40 -7.32
N GLY A 48 -0.83 9.04 -7.09
CA GLY A 48 -1.71 8.53 -8.15
C GLY A 48 -1.28 7.14 -8.65
N LEU A 49 -0.50 6.40 -7.86
CA LEU A 49 -0.11 5.04 -8.18
C LEU A 49 -1.03 4.04 -7.47
N MET A 50 -1.23 2.89 -8.09
CA MET A 50 -1.92 1.76 -7.48
C MET A 50 -0.96 0.59 -7.35
N TRP A 51 -0.95 -0.03 -6.20
CA TRP A 51 -0.02 -1.08 -5.80
C TRP A 51 -0.78 -2.37 -5.50
N THR A 52 -0.14 -3.52 -5.69
CA THR A 52 -0.66 -4.77 -5.14
C THR A 52 -0.66 -4.69 -3.61
N LYS A 53 -1.72 -5.18 -2.96
CA LYS A 53 -1.84 -5.13 -1.50
C LYS A 53 -0.83 -6.03 -0.81
N ASP A 54 -0.64 -7.24 -1.33
CA ASP A 54 0.43 -8.14 -0.90
C ASP A 54 1.73 -7.81 -1.64
N ALA A 55 2.73 -7.37 -0.87
CA ALA A 55 4.08 -7.06 -1.35
C ALA A 55 4.96 -8.32 -1.48
N ASN A 56 4.45 -9.52 -1.28
CA ASN A 56 5.17 -10.78 -1.45
C ASN A 56 4.36 -11.83 -2.24
N MET A 57 3.48 -11.37 -3.13
CA MET A 57 2.60 -12.23 -3.92
C MET A 57 3.34 -13.30 -4.75
N PHE A 58 4.61 -13.06 -5.11
CA PHE A 58 5.37 -13.95 -5.99
C PHE A 58 6.69 -14.47 -5.40
N GLY A 59 7.07 -14.06 -4.19
CA GLY A 59 8.39 -14.37 -3.66
C GLY A 59 9.51 -13.61 -4.40
N ASN A 60 10.70 -14.22 -4.44
CA ASN A 60 11.87 -13.69 -5.10
C ASN A 60 12.15 -14.39 -6.44
N MET A 61 12.67 -13.64 -7.42
CA MET A 61 13.05 -14.14 -8.73
C MET A 61 14.06 -13.21 -9.40
N ASP A 62 14.64 -13.65 -10.52
CA ASP A 62 15.46 -12.78 -11.36
C ASP A 62 14.64 -11.62 -11.95
N TRP A 63 15.34 -10.59 -12.42
CA TRP A 63 14.73 -9.35 -12.87
C TRP A 63 13.88 -9.50 -14.14
N ASP A 64 14.29 -10.36 -15.07
CA ASP A 64 13.56 -10.58 -16.32
C ASP A 64 12.22 -11.30 -16.00
N SER A 65 12.28 -12.34 -15.17
CA SER A 65 11.11 -13.05 -14.63
C SER A 65 10.18 -12.10 -13.84
N ALA A 66 10.74 -11.25 -12.97
CA ALA A 66 9.97 -10.28 -12.18
C ALA A 66 9.21 -9.29 -13.06
N THR A 67 9.87 -8.78 -14.11
CA THR A 67 9.27 -7.86 -15.07
C THR A 67 8.12 -8.52 -15.82
N SER A 68 8.33 -9.72 -16.35
CA SER A 68 7.29 -10.50 -17.02
C SER A 68 6.14 -10.88 -16.09
N ARG A 69 6.44 -11.14 -14.81
CA ARG A 69 5.42 -11.50 -13.82
C ARG A 69 4.48 -10.34 -13.51
N CYS A 70 5.02 -9.14 -13.31
CA CYS A 70 4.15 -7.96 -13.20
C CYS A 70 3.39 -7.69 -14.50
N ALA A 71 4.05 -7.74 -15.67
CA ALA A 71 3.39 -7.44 -16.94
C ALA A 71 2.20 -8.37 -17.26
N SER A 72 2.25 -9.63 -16.80
CA SER A 72 1.19 -10.63 -16.99
C SER A 72 0.15 -10.66 -15.87
N LEU A 73 0.33 -9.88 -14.80
CA LEU A 73 -0.56 -9.89 -13.65
C LEU A 73 -1.93 -9.31 -13.99
N ALA A 74 -2.98 -9.96 -13.48
CA ALA A 74 -4.32 -9.41 -13.37
C ALA A 74 -4.80 -9.59 -11.92
N VAL A 75 -5.19 -8.48 -11.26
CA VAL A 75 -5.77 -8.50 -9.91
C VAL A 75 -7.18 -7.96 -10.04
N ASP A 76 -8.18 -8.78 -9.77
CA ASP A 76 -9.59 -8.38 -9.94
C ASP A 76 -9.88 -7.76 -11.34
N SER A 77 -9.38 -8.43 -12.39
CA SER A 77 -9.44 -7.96 -13.80
C SER A 77 -8.64 -6.68 -14.11
N ILE A 78 -7.96 -6.08 -13.14
CA ILE A 78 -7.06 -4.93 -13.33
C ILE A 78 -5.73 -5.43 -13.88
N THR A 79 -5.34 -4.96 -15.07
CA THR A 79 -4.09 -5.32 -15.77
C THR A 79 -3.09 -4.15 -15.78
N GLY A 80 -2.03 -4.20 -16.60
CA GLY A 80 -1.11 -3.06 -16.78
C GLY A 80 -0.13 -2.82 -15.63
N TRP A 81 0.15 -3.87 -14.86
CA TRP A 81 1.11 -3.83 -13.77
C TRP A 81 2.55 -3.88 -14.29
N ARG A 82 3.46 -3.24 -13.54
CA ARG A 82 4.89 -3.19 -13.81
C ARG A 82 5.67 -3.21 -12.50
N LEU A 83 6.97 -3.41 -12.59
CA LEU A 83 7.86 -3.06 -11.48
C LEU A 83 7.89 -1.54 -11.29
N PRO A 84 8.01 -1.05 -10.05
CA PRO A 84 8.18 0.38 -9.77
C PRO A 84 9.53 0.88 -10.29
N SER A 85 9.61 2.15 -10.66
CA SER A 85 10.88 2.77 -11.05
C SER A 85 11.75 3.10 -9.82
N MET A 86 13.03 3.40 -10.05
CA MET A 86 13.92 3.85 -8.97
C MET A 86 13.45 5.14 -8.29
N ASP A 87 12.68 5.97 -8.98
CA ASP A 87 12.19 7.26 -8.46
C ASP A 87 10.93 7.09 -7.60
N GLU A 88 10.14 6.05 -7.87
CA GLU A 88 8.91 5.74 -7.13
C GLU A 88 9.21 5.02 -5.79
N PHE A 89 10.24 4.17 -5.76
CA PHE A 89 10.52 3.32 -4.61
C PHE A 89 10.81 4.08 -3.30
N PRO A 90 11.62 5.16 -3.29
CA PRO A 90 11.85 5.96 -2.09
C PRO A 90 10.56 6.54 -1.50
N ALA A 91 9.57 6.85 -2.34
CA ALA A 91 8.29 7.41 -1.89
C ALA A 91 7.43 6.36 -1.19
N ILE A 92 7.35 5.13 -1.71
CA ILE A 92 6.62 4.02 -1.07
C ILE A 92 7.35 3.56 0.21
N TYR A 93 8.68 3.46 0.19
CA TYR A 93 9.48 3.08 1.35
C TYR A 93 9.23 3.98 2.56
N LYS A 94 9.24 5.31 2.35
CA LYS A 94 8.98 6.26 3.45
C LYS A 94 7.54 6.15 3.96
N ALA A 95 6.60 5.94 3.05
CA ALA A 95 5.18 5.89 3.36
C ALA A 95 4.80 4.68 4.20
N THR A 96 5.41 3.53 3.93
CA THR A 96 5.14 2.28 4.64
C THR A 96 5.73 2.25 6.06
N ARG A 97 6.36 3.34 6.51
CA ARG A 97 6.72 3.53 7.92
C ARG A 97 5.60 4.16 8.75
N GLY A 98 4.58 4.71 8.09
CA GLY A 98 3.34 5.15 8.73
C GLY A 98 2.28 4.05 8.71
N GLN A 99 1.03 4.44 8.94
CA GLN A 99 -0.11 3.53 8.77
C GLN A 99 -0.33 3.21 7.30
N HIS A 100 -0.47 1.92 6.99
CA HIS A 100 -0.74 1.44 5.64
C HIS A 100 -1.51 0.12 5.66
N PRO A 101 -2.25 -0.20 4.58
CA PRO A 101 -2.99 -1.46 4.45
C PRO A 101 -2.17 -2.58 3.78
N PHE A 102 -0.92 -2.33 3.38
CA PHE A 102 -0.10 -3.34 2.73
C PHE A 102 0.22 -4.53 3.63
N GLU A 103 0.28 -5.69 3.01
CA GLU A 103 0.58 -6.97 3.63
C GLU A 103 1.88 -7.53 3.02
N GLY A 104 2.51 -8.48 3.72
CA GLY A 104 3.63 -9.24 3.16
C GLY A 104 4.92 -8.45 2.87
N ILE A 105 5.06 -7.20 3.32
CA ILE A 105 6.30 -6.43 3.10
C ILE A 105 7.48 -7.16 3.73
N GLN A 106 8.46 -7.52 2.91
CA GLN A 106 9.70 -8.14 3.35
C GLN A 106 10.75 -7.07 3.66
N GLY A 107 11.62 -7.34 4.63
CA GLY A 107 12.74 -6.45 4.99
C GLY A 107 13.91 -6.46 4.00
N GLU A 108 13.76 -7.08 2.84
CA GLU A 108 14.85 -7.44 1.93
C GLU A 108 14.84 -6.57 0.66
N TYR A 109 15.65 -6.94 -0.33
CA TYR A 109 15.68 -6.28 -1.64
C TYR A 109 14.44 -6.56 -2.48
N TYR A 110 13.93 -5.49 -3.08
CA TYR A 110 12.90 -5.50 -4.10
C TYR A 110 13.43 -4.98 -5.43
N TRP A 111 12.98 -5.57 -6.52
CA TRP A 111 13.32 -5.10 -7.86
C TRP A 111 12.66 -3.77 -8.22
N THR A 112 13.39 -2.94 -8.96
CA THR A 112 12.83 -1.80 -9.70
C THR A 112 12.88 -2.09 -11.20
N SER A 113 12.10 -1.40 -12.03
CA SER A 113 12.15 -1.47 -13.49
C SER A 113 13.34 -0.71 -14.09
N THR A 114 14.10 0.05 -13.29
CA THR A 114 15.13 0.93 -13.83
C THR A 114 16.45 0.20 -14.09
N HIS A 115 16.97 0.38 -15.30
CA HIS A 115 18.29 -0.11 -15.70
C HIS A 115 19.40 0.80 -15.17
N TYR A 116 20.54 0.20 -14.81
CA TYR A 116 21.77 0.95 -14.63
C TYR A 116 22.45 1.15 -15.98
N THR A 117 22.81 2.38 -16.34
CA THR A 117 23.37 2.72 -17.67
C THR A 117 24.88 2.94 -17.67
N GLY A 118 25.54 2.80 -16.51
CA GLY A 118 27.00 2.91 -16.40
C GLY A 118 27.74 1.66 -16.87
N TYR A 119 29.06 1.61 -16.59
CA TYR A 119 29.88 0.44 -16.89
C TYR A 119 29.33 -0.81 -16.17
N GLY A 120 29.07 -1.89 -16.91
CA GLY A 120 28.36 -3.08 -16.38
C GLY A 120 26.82 -3.00 -16.46
N GLY A 121 26.26 -1.99 -17.14
CA GLY A 121 24.82 -1.74 -17.22
C GLY A 121 23.98 -2.82 -17.91
N GLY A 122 24.58 -3.65 -18.78
CA GLY A 122 23.88 -4.78 -19.40
C GLY A 122 23.28 -5.74 -18.38
N HIS A 123 23.97 -5.95 -17.26
CA HIS A 123 23.59 -6.92 -16.22
C HIS A 123 23.14 -6.28 -14.91
N SER A 124 23.26 -4.95 -14.78
CA SER A 124 22.98 -4.25 -13.53
C SER A 124 21.59 -3.61 -13.53
N ARG A 125 20.87 -3.72 -12.42
CA ARG A 125 19.54 -3.15 -12.18
C ARG A 125 19.51 -2.43 -10.84
N TYR A 126 18.56 -1.51 -10.69
CA TYR A 126 18.29 -0.90 -9.41
C TYR A 126 17.42 -1.80 -8.53
N SER A 127 17.72 -1.88 -7.24
CA SER A 127 16.89 -2.54 -6.23
C SER A 127 16.82 -1.73 -4.94
N MET A 128 15.73 -1.86 -4.18
CA MET A 128 15.53 -1.16 -2.91
C MET A 128 15.52 -2.16 -1.76
N HIS A 129 16.37 -1.96 -0.76
CA HIS A 129 16.34 -2.76 0.47
C HIS A 129 15.32 -2.18 1.45
N MET A 130 14.23 -2.91 1.71
CA MET A 130 13.07 -2.35 2.41
C MET A 130 13.22 -2.22 3.93
N LEU A 131 14.19 -2.90 4.56
CA LEU A 131 14.52 -2.66 5.96
C LEU A 131 15.32 -1.35 6.14
N THR A 132 16.27 -1.07 5.26
CA THR A 132 17.23 0.04 5.42
C THR A 132 16.94 1.25 4.54
N GLY A 133 16.07 1.12 3.54
CA GLY A 133 15.79 2.18 2.55
C GLY A 133 16.95 2.43 1.58
N THR A 134 17.87 1.47 1.44
CA THR A 134 19.05 1.62 0.59
C THR A 134 18.71 1.26 -0.85
N LEU A 135 18.91 2.22 -1.76
CA LEU A 135 18.84 1.99 -3.19
C LEU A 135 20.19 1.47 -3.72
N SER A 136 20.23 0.20 -4.10
CA SER A 136 21.37 -0.41 -4.80
C SER A 136 21.27 -0.16 -6.30
N ARG A 137 22.40 0.14 -6.95
CA ARG A 137 22.50 0.45 -8.39
C ARG A 137 23.29 -0.58 -9.21
N LEU A 138 23.93 -1.55 -8.55
CA LEU A 138 24.80 -2.55 -9.17
C LEU A 138 24.29 -3.97 -8.89
N SER A 139 22.98 -4.12 -8.71
CA SER A 139 22.40 -5.43 -8.46
C SER A 139 22.40 -6.26 -9.74
N HIS A 140 23.01 -7.45 -9.70
CA HIS A 140 23.06 -8.34 -10.85
C HIS A 140 21.65 -8.84 -11.19
N LYS A 141 21.25 -8.76 -12.46
CA LYS A 141 19.87 -9.05 -12.91
C LYS A 141 19.38 -10.47 -12.57
N ASP A 142 20.31 -11.41 -12.38
CA ASP A 142 20.00 -12.81 -12.07
C ASP A 142 19.88 -13.07 -10.54
N ASN A 143 20.07 -12.04 -9.70
CA ASN A 143 19.86 -12.17 -8.26
C ASN A 143 18.37 -12.41 -7.94
N PRO A 144 18.05 -13.22 -6.92
CA PRO A 144 16.67 -13.43 -6.51
C PRO A 144 16.22 -12.31 -5.57
N PHE A 145 15.46 -11.33 -6.07
CA PHE A 145 14.85 -10.28 -5.24
C PHE A 145 13.32 -10.29 -5.32
N TYR A 146 12.69 -9.72 -4.30
CA TYR A 146 11.23 -9.69 -4.18
C TYR A 146 10.58 -8.78 -5.22
N VAL A 147 9.33 -9.12 -5.54
CA VAL A 147 8.54 -8.47 -6.59
C VAL A 147 7.33 -7.79 -5.97
N TRP A 148 7.25 -6.47 -6.12
CA TRP A 148 6.10 -5.67 -5.74
C TRP A 148 5.64 -4.86 -6.94
N CYS A 149 4.46 -5.18 -7.46
CA CYS A 149 3.98 -4.55 -8.67
C CYS A 149 3.19 -3.26 -8.40
N VAL A 150 3.37 -2.30 -9.29
CA VAL A 150 2.68 -1.01 -9.32
C VAL A 150 2.08 -0.76 -10.70
N ARG A 151 1.09 0.10 -10.78
CA ARG A 151 0.57 0.66 -12.03
C ARG A 151 0.16 2.12 -11.85
N ASN A 152 0.00 2.80 -12.97
CA ASN A 152 -0.62 4.13 -12.98
C ASN A 152 -2.15 3.98 -12.83
N THR A 153 -2.79 4.89 -12.09
CA THR A 153 -4.25 5.03 -12.12
C THR A 153 -4.67 5.74 -13.40
N CYS A 154 -5.77 5.29 -14.01
CA CYS A 154 -6.36 5.95 -15.17
C CYS A 154 -7.15 7.20 -14.74
#